data_AF-A0A925H8K4-F1
#
_entry.id   AF-A0A925H8K4-F1
#
_cell.length_a   1.000
_cell.length_b   1.000
_cell.length_c   1.000
_cell.angle_alpha   90.00
_cell.angle_beta   90.00
_cell.angle_gamma   90.00
#
_symmetry.space_group_name_H-M   'P 1'
#
loop_
_entity.id
_entity.type
_entity.pdbx_description
1 polymer ?
#
loop_
_entity_poly.entity_id
_entity_poly.type
_entity_poly.pdbx_seq_one_letter_code
_entity_poly.pdbx_strand_id
1 'polypeptide(L)' 'MSRKALLTLRSYCKKIRGDGNYWQQVEHYIADRSEAEFSHGIRPDCYDGVVRPQLHAAKGRKLVLTRR' A
#
# COMPACT_ATOMS: atom_id res chain seq x y z
N MET A 1 -31.57 -1.47 11.86
CA MET A 1 -30.36 -0.78 12.34
C MET A 1 -29.13 -1.52 11.80
N SER A 2 -28.43 -0.95 10.81
CA SER A 2 -27.24 -1.59 10.21
C SER A 2 -26.06 -1.44 11.18
N ARG A 3 -25.65 -2.55 11.80
CA ARG A 3 -24.51 -2.60 12.72
C ARG A 3 -23.24 -2.54 11.84
N LYS A 4 -22.65 -1.36 11.70
CA LYS A 4 -21.37 -1.19 10.98
C LYS A 4 -20.30 -2.02 11.68
N ALA A 5 -19.79 -3.05 11.01
CA ALA A 5 -18.60 -3.76 11.47
C ALA A 5 -17.40 -2.82 11.33
N LEU A 6 -16.67 -2.58 12.43
CA LEU A 6 -15.44 -1.79 12.42
C LEU A 6 -14.25 -2.71 12.19
N LEU A 7 -13.53 -2.49 11.09
CA LEU A 7 -12.29 -3.20 10.79
C LEU A 7 -11.11 -2.42 11.37
N THR A 8 -10.26 -3.11 12.13
CA THR A 8 -9.02 -2.51 12.65
C THR A 8 -7.95 -2.60 11.58
N LEU A 9 -7.44 -1.45 11.13
CA LEU A 9 -6.37 -1.36 10.13
C LEU A 9 -5.15 -0.60 10.67
N ARG A 10 -3.96 -0.97 10.22
CA ARG A 10 -2.73 -0.20 10.50
C ARG A 10 -2.51 0.85 9.42
N SER A 11 -2.53 2.13 9.79
CA SER A 11 -2.48 3.26 8.85
C SER A 11 -1.26 3.26 7.93
N TYR A 12 -0.12 2.77 8.41
CA TYR A 12 1.15 2.77 7.67
C TYR A 12 1.28 1.65 6.64
N CYS A 13 0.93 0.42 7.01
CA CYS A 13 1.11 -0.74 6.12
C CYS A 13 -0.18 -1.21 5.45
N LYS A 14 -1.33 -0.56 5.74
CA LYS A 14 -2.64 -0.88 5.18
C LYS A 14 -3.07 -2.34 5.38
N LYS A 15 -2.62 -2.95 6.49
CA LYS A 15 -3.04 -4.30 6.89
C LYS A 15 -4.25 -4.27 7.80
N ILE A 16 -5.16 -5.22 7.60
CA ILE A 16 -6.33 -5.48 8.44
C ILE A 16 -5.99 -6.61 9.43
N ARG A 17 -6.39 -6.44 10.69
CA ARG A 17 -6.33 -7.51 11.70
C ARG A 17 -7.48 -8.48 11.45
N GLY A 18 -7.16 -9.69 11.03
CA GLY A 18 -8.13 -10.76 10.86
C GLY A 18 -8.32 -11.59 12.14
N ASP A 19 -9.21 -12.56 12.06
CA ASP A 19 -9.42 -13.55 13.10
C ASP A 19 -8.17 -14.43 13.25
N GLY A 20 -7.76 -14.73 14.48
CA GLY A 20 -6.53 -15.50 14.75
C GLY A 20 -5.24 -14.67 14.85
N ASN A 21 -5.34 -13.34 15.01
CA ASN A 21 -4.20 -12.44 15.23
C ASN A 21 -3.24 -12.28 14.04
N TYR A 22 -3.68 -12.64 12.83
CA TYR A 22 -2.90 -12.44 11.60
C TYR A 22 -3.22 -11.10 10.94
N TRP A 23 -2.18 -10.48 10.37
CA TRP A 23 -2.28 -9.23 9.61
C TRP A 23 -2.18 -9.53 8.12
N GLN A 24 -3.23 -9.20 7.38
CA GLN A 24 -3.31 -9.38 5.93
C GLN A 24 -3.51 -8.04 5.23
N GLN A 25 -3.13 -7.94 3.96
CA GLN A 25 -3.35 -6.73 3.17
C GLN A 25 -4.85 -6.44 3.02
N VAL A 26 -5.23 -5.16 2.98
CA VAL A 26 -6.63 -4.75 2.83
C VAL A 26 -7.24 -5.28 1.54
N GLU A 27 -6.47 -5.27 0.45
CA GLU A 27 -6.89 -5.76 -0.86
C GLU A 27 -7.25 -7.24 -0.81
N HIS A 28 -6.41 -8.06 -0.16
CA HIS A 28 -6.68 -9.50 0.03
C HIS A 28 -7.91 -9.72 0.90
N TYR A 29 -8.02 -8.98 2.02
CA TYR A 29 -9.16 -9.14 2.93
C TYR A 29 -10.51 -8.89 2.25
N ILE A 30 -10.57 -7.88 1.37
CA ILE A 30 -11.78 -7.51 0.62
C ILE A 30 -12.00 -8.48 -0.54
N ALA A 31 -10.96 -8.85 -1.30
CA ALA A 31 -11.08 -9.82 -2.39
C ALA A 31 -11.56 -11.19 -1.90
N ASP A 32 -11.14 -11.64 -0.72
CA ASP A 32 -11.61 -12.91 -0.12
C ASP A 32 -13.11 -12.89 0.25
N ARG A 33 -13.71 -11.69 0.35
CA ARG A 33 -15.08 -11.47 0.86
C ARG A 33 -15.98 -10.77 -0.15
N SER A 34 -15.51 -10.57 -1.39
CA SER A 34 -16.25 -9.92 -2.46
C SER A 34 -15.76 -10.39 -3.82
N GLU A 35 -16.48 -10.08 -4.89
CA GLU A 35 -16.03 -10.36 -6.26
C GLU A 35 -15.14 -9.23 -6.82
N ALA A 36 -14.54 -8.41 -5.95
CA ALA A 36 -13.77 -7.25 -6.36
C ALA A 36 -12.34 -7.62 -6.78
N GLU A 37 -11.92 -7.16 -7.96
CA GLU A 37 -10.54 -7.23 -8.44
C GLU A 37 -9.83 -5.89 -8.22
N PHE A 38 -8.56 -5.94 -7.81
CA PHE A 38 -7.77 -4.75 -7.50
C PHE A 38 -6.64 -4.55 -8.52
N SER A 39 -6.46 -3.30 -8.97
CA SER A 39 -5.33 -2.87 -9.78
C SER A 39 -4.63 -1.67 -9.13
N HIS A 40 -3.32 -1.54 -9.38
CA HIS A 40 -2.51 -0.44 -8.86
C HIS A 40 -2.07 0.44 -10.01
N GLY A 41 -2.53 1.70 -10.02
CA GLY A 41 -2.20 2.69 -11.03
C GLY A 41 -1.64 3.97 -10.42
N ILE A 42 -0.85 4.69 -11.20
CA ILE A 42 -0.35 6.02 -10.86
C ILE A 42 -0.97 7.00 -11.84
N ARG A 43 -1.72 7.98 -11.33
CA ARG A 43 -2.30 9.04 -12.16
C ARG A 43 -1.19 10.00 -12.65
N PRO A 44 -1.32 10.64 -13.82
CA PRO A 44 -0.26 11.50 -14.37
C PRO A 44 0.19 12.64 -13.45
N ASP A 45 -0.76 13.25 -12.72
CA ASP A 45 -0.51 14.28 -11.71
C ASP A 45 0.35 13.75 -10.54
N CYS A 46 0.04 12.55 -10.05
CA CYS A 46 0.81 11.89 -9.00
C CYS A 46 2.22 11.53 -9.51
N TYR A 47 2.33 11.11 -10.77
CA TYR A 47 3.62 10.83 -11.38
C TYR A 47 4.49 12.10 -11.43
N ASP A 48 3.97 13.20 -11.95
CA ASP A 48 4.74 14.44 -12.11
C ASP A 48 5.03 15.16 -10.79
N GLY A 49 4.11 15.08 -9.81
CA GLY A 49 4.22 15.75 -8.52
C GLY A 49 4.93 14.96 -7.43
N VAL A 50 4.89 13.63 -7.46
CA VAL A 50 5.45 12.77 -6.40
C VAL A 50 6.56 11.89 -6.93
N VAL A 51 6.27 11.09 -7.96
CA VAL A 51 7.21 10.05 -8.44
C VAL A 51 8.42 10.68 -9.12
N ARG A 52 8.20 11.59 -10.07
CA ARG A 52 9.25 12.23 -10.87
C ARG A 52 10.25 12.99 -9.98
N PRO A 53 9.84 13.83 -9.01
CA PRO A 53 10.78 14.48 -8.08
C PRO A 53 11.60 13.47 -7.25
N GLN A 54 10.98 12.38 -6.77
CA GLN A 54 11.69 11.33 -6.03
C GLN A 54 12.75 10.63 -6.91
N LEU A 55 12.43 10.36 -8.17
CA LEU A 55 13.38 9.78 -9.13
C LEU A 55 14.55 10.71 -9.42
N HIS A 56 14.31 12.01 -9.57
CA HIS A 56 15.37 13.01 -9.75
C HIS A 56 16.29 13.09 -8.52
N ALA A 57 15.71 13.10 -7.32
CA ALA A 57 16.48 13.08 -6.07
C ALA A 57 17.30 11.78 -5.92
N ALA A 58 16.79 10.65 -6.41
CA ALA A 58 17.49 9.38 -6.36
C ALA A 58 18.64 9.27 -7.38
N LYS A 59 18.52 9.87 -8.57
CA LYS A 59 19.55 9.81 -9.63
C LYS A 59 20.92 10.38 -9.22
N GLY A 60 20.99 11.26 -8.21
CA GLY A 60 22.24 11.78 -7.66
C GLY A 60 22.92 10.87 -6.63
N ARG A 61 22.22 9.85 -6.11
CA ARG A 61 22.76 8.90 -5.14
C ARG A 61 23.34 7.71 -5.88
N LYS A 62 24.58 7.84 -6.37
CA LYS A 62 25.39 6.68 -6.74
C LYS A 62 25.58 5.89 -5.45
N LEU A 63 24.78 4.84 -5.26
CA LEU A 63 24.90 3.92 -4.15
C LEU A 63 26.28 3.29 -4.28
N VAL A 64 27.27 3.84 -3.57
CA VAL A 64 28.54 3.15 -3.37
C VAL A 64 28.17 1.96 -2.50
N LEU A 65 27.86 0.84 -3.16
CA LEU A 65 27.79 -0.47 -2.54
C LEU A 65 29.22 -0.83 -2.11
N THR A 66 29.70 -0.21 -1.04
CA THR A 66 30.79 -0.82 -0.28
C THR A 66 30.17 -2.05 0.39
N ARG A 67 30.36 -3.19 -0.30
CA ARG A 67 30.24 -4.52 0.30
C ARG A 67 30.91 -4.48 1.68
N ARG A 68 30.15 -4.71 2.74
CA ARG A 68 30.65 -5.42 3.91
C ARG A 68 30.16 -6.85 3.82
#